data_AF-A0A2M7ITC8-F1
#
_entry.id   AF-A0A2M7ITC8-F1
#
_cell.length_a   1.000
_cell.length_b   1.000
_cell.length_c   1.000
_cell.angle_alpha   90.00
_cell.angle_beta   90.00
_cell.angle_gamma   90.00
#
_symmetry.space_group_name_H-M   'P 1'
#
loop_
_entity.id
_entity.type
_entity.pdbx_description
1 polymer ?
#
loop_
_entity_poly.entity_id
_entity_poly.type
_entity_poly.pdbx_seq_one_letter_code
_entity_poly.pdbx_strand_id
1 'polypeptide(L)'
;MTHTLGLLLLFSVVNFGQNEGRNGFEPKLENNKLIVTNPAGEAIFEKYFSEPEELFVNLSECSQAEYLIRDKKIVNGIPKYFAFLYTINDTFCLIDSLYSGVYEPTPTYCSEINKTLLLIGNPEFDSLYSSFEHEYFSAVSCLQFEDGRLFNVDDQVYDLFFSGE
;
A
#
# COMPACT_ATOMS: atom_id res chain seq x y z
N MET A 1 6.76 28.34 69.13
CA MET A 1 7.15 27.09 68.44
C MET A 1 5.91 26.24 68.25
N THR A 2 5.39 26.23 67.03
CA THR A 2 4.54 25.17 66.45
C THR A 2 4.31 25.57 64.99
N HIS A 3 5.08 24.98 64.08
CA HIS A 3 4.86 25.10 62.64
C HIS A 3 3.94 23.96 62.21
N THR A 4 2.74 24.28 61.75
CA THR A 4 1.87 23.32 61.07
C THR A 4 2.14 23.46 59.57
N LEU A 5 2.90 22.51 59.02
CA LEU A 5 3.17 22.42 57.59
C LEU A 5 1.88 21.98 56.89
N GLY A 6 1.25 22.90 56.14
CA GLY A 6 0.14 22.59 55.25
C GLY A 6 0.65 21.83 54.03
N LEU A 7 0.33 20.54 53.96
CA LEU A 7 0.62 19.68 52.81
C LEU A 7 -0.35 20.04 51.67
N LEU A 8 0.12 20.74 50.64
CA LEU A 8 -0.61 20.90 49.38
C LEU A 8 -0.55 19.57 48.61
N LEU A 9 -1.65 18.82 48.58
CA LEU A 9 -1.87 17.75 47.63
C LEU A 9 -2.35 18.35 46.31
N LEU A 10 -1.43 18.53 45.36
CA LEU A 10 -1.76 18.74 43.96
C LEU A 10 -2.34 17.43 43.41
N PHE A 11 -3.66 17.35 43.34
CA PHE A 11 -4.32 16.39 42.47
C PHE A 11 -4.07 16.83 41.02
N SER A 12 -2.99 16.34 40.42
CA SER A 12 -2.92 16.24 38.97
C SER A 12 -3.95 15.20 38.55
N VAL A 13 -5.15 15.68 38.24
CA VAL A 13 -6.10 14.93 37.42
C VAL A 13 -5.43 14.80 36.06
N VAL A 14 -4.69 13.72 35.88
CA VAL A 14 -4.31 13.27 34.53
C VAL A 14 -5.62 12.81 33.92
N ASN A 15 -6.18 13.69 33.10
CA ASN A 15 -7.31 13.36 32.26
C ASN A 15 -6.78 12.31 31.27
N PHE A 16 -6.95 11.02 31.58
CA PHE A 16 -6.97 10.01 30.54
C PHE A 16 -8.21 10.34 29.72
N GLY A 17 -8.03 11.18 28.69
CA GLY A 17 -8.97 11.22 27.59
C GLY A 17 -9.24 9.78 27.22
N GLN A 18 -10.52 9.41 27.22
CA GLN A 18 -10.98 8.15 26.67
C GLN A 18 -10.34 8.03 25.29
N ASN A 19 -9.31 7.18 25.17
CA ASN A 19 -8.74 6.83 23.89
C ASN A 19 -9.81 5.92 23.28
N GLU A 20 -10.79 6.50 22.61
CA GLU A 20 -11.70 5.75 21.76
C GLU A 20 -10.82 4.89 20.86
N GLY A 21 -10.94 3.57 21.00
CA GLY A 21 -9.90 2.61 20.66
C GLY A 21 -9.32 2.84 19.27
N ARG A 22 -8.00 3.00 19.21
CA ARG A 22 -7.22 2.82 17.98
C ARG A 22 -7.34 1.35 17.57
N ASN A 23 -8.42 1.01 16.87
CA ASN A 23 -8.66 -0.36 16.42
C ASN A 23 -7.94 -0.56 15.08
N GLY A 24 -6.63 -0.80 15.12
CA GLY A 24 -5.85 -1.21 13.95
C GLY A 24 -4.41 -0.70 13.93
N PHE A 25 -3.67 -1.14 12.92
CA PHE A 25 -2.34 -0.59 12.63
C PHE A 25 -2.47 0.69 11.82
N GLU A 26 -1.70 1.71 12.19
CA GLU A 26 -1.76 3.04 11.56
C GLU A 26 -0.52 3.24 10.68
N PRO A 27 -0.61 3.06 9.35
CA PRO A 27 0.45 3.45 8.44
C PRO A 27 0.51 4.97 8.28
N LYS A 28 1.73 5.50 8.21
CA LYS A 28 2.00 6.91 7.93
C LYS A 28 3.17 7.03 6.98
N LEU A 29 2.94 7.56 5.79
CA LEU A 29 3.98 7.87 4.83
C LEU A 29 4.47 9.31 5.01
N GLU A 30 5.70 9.49 5.50
CA GLU A 30 6.35 10.79 5.66
C GLU A 30 7.48 10.93 4.62
N ASN A 31 7.24 11.75 3.59
CA ASN A 31 8.10 11.84 2.40
C ASN A 31 8.28 10.45 1.76
N ASN A 32 9.46 9.85 1.92
CA ASN A 32 9.78 8.53 1.40
C ASN A 32 9.88 7.44 2.48
N LYS A 33 9.47 7.71 3.72
CA LYS A 33 9.54 6.77 4.84
C LYS A 33 8.14 6.38 5.28
N LEU A 34 7.82 5.10 5.19
CA LEU A 34 6.64 4.52 5.83
C LEU A 34 7.00 4.16 7.27
N ILE A 35 6.16 4.62 8.20
CA ILE A 35 6.17 4.22 9.61
C ILE A 35 4.81 3.61 9.92
N VAL A 36 4.77 2.46 10.60
CA VAL A 36 3.52 1.85 11.05
C VAL A 36 3.51 1.74 12.56
N THR A 37 2.42 2.24 13.15
CA THR A 37 2.22 2.24 14.60
C THR A 37 1.19 1.17 14.97
N ASN A 38 1.46 0.41 16.03
CA ASN A 38 0.51 -0.56 16.57
C ASN A 38 -0.59 0.13 17.41
N PRO A 39 -1.64 -0.59 17.84
CA PRO A 39 -2.69 -0.03 18.70
C PRO A 39 -2.18 0.55 20.03
N ALA A 40 -1.02 0.12 20.51
CA ALA A 40 -0.38 0.64 21.73
C ALA A 40 0.33 2.00 21.51
N GLY A 41 0.41 2.49 20.26
CA GLY A 41 1.10 3.73 19.93
C GLY A 41 2.60 3.57 19.67
N GLU A 42 3.10 2.33 19.55
CA GLU A 42 4.51 2.03 19.30
C GLU A 42 4.76 1.84 17.81
N ALA A 43 5.83 2.44 17.29
CA ALA A 43 6.29 2.19 15.93
C ALA A 43 6.85 0.76 15.82
N ILE A 44 6.21 -0.08 15.01
CA ILE A 44 6.57 -1.50 14.85
C ILE A 44 7.22 -1.82 13.50
N PHE A 45 7.12 -0.92 12.53
CA PHE A 45 7.68 -1.10 11.21
C PHE A 45 8.12 0.23 10.63
N GLU A 46 9.27 0.21 9.96
CA GLU A 46 9.77 1.33 9.19
C GLU A 46 10.38 0.83 7.88
N LYS A 47 10.10 1.53 6.78
CA LYS A 47 10.69 1.24 5.47
C LYS A 47 10.87 2.53 4.67
N TYR A 48 12.03 2.64 4.02
CA TYR A 48 12.30 3.71 3.07
C TYR A 48 12.02 3.24 1.65
N PHE A 49 11.45 4.14 0.86
CA PHE A 49 11.14 4.00 -0.56
C PHE A 49 11.87 5.09 -1.37
N SER A 50 11.76 5.05 -2.68
CA SER A 50 12.40 6.02 -3.58
C SER A 50 11.51 7.25 -3.78
N GLU A 51 10.37 7.06 -4.44
CA GLU A 51 9.32 8.05 -4.68
C GLU A 51 7.96 7.34 -4.48
N PRO A 52 7.55 7.11 -3.22
CA PRO A 52 6.34 6.37 -2.92
C PRO A 52 5.08 7.22 -3.05
N GLU A 53 4.00 6.56 -3.43
CA GLU A 53 2.63 7.04 -3.32
C GLU A 53 1.79 5.99 -2.59
N GLU A 54 0.96 6.43 -1.64
CA GLU A 54 0.08 5.55 -0.87
C GLU A 54 -1.37 5.59 -1.37
N LEU A 55 -2.00 4.42 -1.38
CA LEU A 55 -3.40 4.23 -1.75
C LEU A 55 -4.05 3.23 -0.78
N PHE A 56 -5.32 3.49 -0.44
CA PHE A 56 -6.19 2.49 0.19
C PHE A 56 -7.13 1.96 -0.89
N VAL A 57 -7.01 0.67 -1.19
CA VAL A 57 -7.73 0.01 -2.29
C VAL A 57 -8.52 -1.17 -1.76
N ASN A 58 -9.78 -1.33 -2.18
CA ASN A 58 -10.58 -2.50 -1.82
C ASN A 58 -10.45 -3.57 -2.92
N LEU A 59 -9.44 -4.43 -2.80
CA LEU A 59 -9.22 -5.57 -3.70
C LEU A 59 -9.93 -6.82 -3.21
N SER A 60 -10.06 -7.00 -1.89
CA SER A 60 -10.73 -8.17 -1.28
C SER A 60 -12.25 -8.13 -1.30
N GLU A 61 -12.85 -6.99 -1.65
CA GLU A 61 -14.29 -6.68 -1.50
C GLU A 61 -14.81 -6.80 -0.06
N CYS A 62 -13.90 -6.87 0.91
CA CYS A 62 -14.24 -6.84 2.31
C CYS A 62 -14.51 -5.39 2.75
N SER A 63 -14.99 -5.24 3.98
CA SER A 63 -15.35 -3.93 4.54
C SER A 63 -14.15 -3.00 4.76
N GLN A 64 -12.92 -3.49 4.59
CA GLN A 64 -11.71 -2.72 4.89
C GLN A 64 -10.70 -2.86 3.76
N ALA A 65 -10.22 -1.72 3.28
CA ALA A 65 -9.30 -1.62 2.16
C ALA A 65 -7.88 -2.10 2.52
N GLU A 66 -7.22 -2.75 1.57
CA GLU A 66 -5.79 -3.03 1.60
C GLU A 66 -4.97 -1.74 1.41
N TYR A 67 -3.77 -1.72 1.95
CA TYR A 67 -2.85 -0.59 1.85
C TYR A 67 -1.79 -0.87 0.79
N LEU A 68 -1.82 -0.09 -0.30
CA LEU A 68 -0.94 -0.21 -1.43
C LEU A 68 0.06 0.94 -1.44
N ILE A 69 1.36 0.62 -1.44
CA ILE A 69 2.43 1.58 -1.77
C ILE A 69 2.89 1.31 -3.19
N ARG A 70 2.87 2.35 -4.02
CA ARG A 70 3.48 2.36 -5.36
C ARG A 70 4.77 3.14 -5.27
N ASP A 71 5.92 2.50 -5.49
CA ASP A 71 7.21 3.16 -5.45
C ASP A 71 7.78 3.28 -6.86
N LYS A 72 8.21 4.49 -7.23
CA LYS A 72 8.86 4.75 -8.51
C LYS A 72 10.35 5.00 -8.30
N LYS A 73 11.17 4.33 -9.10
CA LYS A 73 12.62 4.51 -9.12
C LYS A 73 13.12 4.78 -10.53
N ILE A 74 13.90 5.84 -10.72
CA ILE A 74 14.55 6.10 -12.01
C ILE A 74 15.83 5.28 -12.12
N VAL A 75 15.91 4.41 -13.13
CA VAL A 75 17.10 3.59 -13.45
C VAL A 75 17.53 3.89 -14.88
N ASN A 76 18.72 4.45 -15.06
CA ASN A 76 19.23 4.88 -16.38
C ASN A 76 18.26 5.81 -17.13
N GLY A 77 17.55 6.69 -16.43
CA GLY A 77 16.56 7.61 -17.01
C GLY A 77 15.18 7.00 -17.26
N ILE A 78 14.99 5.70 -16.97
CA ILE A 78 13.73 4.98 -17.19
C ILE A 78 13.02 4.81 -15.84
N PRO A 79 11.73 5.18 -15.72
CA PRO A 79 10.96 4.90 -14.51
C PRO A 79 10.72 3.39 -14.37
N LYS A 80 11.01 2.88 -13.19
CA LYS A 80 10.77 1.50 -12.77
C LYS A 80 9.86 1.49 -11.56
N TYR A 81 8.76 0.76 -11.63
CA TYR A 81 7.73 0.77 -10.62
C TYR A 81 7.69 -0.51 -9.81
N PHE A 82 7.40 -0.36 -8.52
CA PHE A 82 7.22 -1.43 -7.57
C PHE A 82 5.89 -1.22 -6.84
N ALA A 83 5.19 -2.31 -6.54
CA ALA A 83 4.01 -2.30 -5.69
C ALA A 83 4.29 -3.07 -4.41
N PHE A 84 3.82 -2.57 -3.27
CA PHE A 84 3.85 -3.26 -2.00
C PHE A 84 2.44 -3.24 -1.42
N LEU A 85 1.83 -4.41 -1.29
CA LEU A 85 0.47 -4.55 -0.80
C LEU A 85 0.50 -5.07 0.64
N TYR A 86 -0.20 -4.39 1.54
CA TYR A 86 -0.23 -4.71 2.96
C TYR A 86 -1.66 -4.90 3.47
N THR A 87 -1.82 -5.80 4.44
CA THR A 87 -2.96 -5.76 5.37
C THR A 87 -2.67 -4.74 6.46
N ILE A 88 -3.68 -4.03 6.96
CA ILE A 88 -3.53 -3.02 8.03
C ILE A 88 -4.56 -3.17 9.17
N ASN A 89 -5.32 -4.26 9.17
CA ASN A 89 -6.47 -4.46 10.05
C ASN A 89 -6.01 -5.03 11.40
N ASP A 90 -6.43 -6.25 11.75
CA ASP A 90 -5.98 -6.97 12.93
C ASP A 90 -4.49 -7.34 12.90
N THR A 91 -3.89 -7.32 11.70
CA THR A 91 -2.48 -7.59 11.47
C THR A 91 -1.90 -6.63 10.43
N PHE A 92 -0.71 -6.09 10.69
CA PHE A 92 0.13 -5.47 9.67
C PHE A 92 1.04 -6.53 9.04
N CYS A 93 0.81 -6.85 7.78
CA CYS A 93 1.60 -7.85 7.05
C CYS A 93 1.77 -7.43 5.60
N LEU A 94 2.95 -7.65 5.04
CA LEU A 94 3.17 -7.57 3.60
C LEU A 94 2.50 -8.80 2.97
N ILE A 95 1.49 -8.55 2.12
CA ILE A 95 0.86 -9.58 1.29
C ILE A 95 1.81 -9.95 0.17
N ASP A 96 2.26 -8.96 -0.60
CA ASP A 96 3.11 -9.17 -1.76
C ASP A 96 3.94 -7.91 -2.08
N SER A 97 5.05 -8.11 -2.77
CA SER A 97 5.85 -7.05 -3.37
C SER A 97 6.16 -7.39 -4.83
N LEU A 98 5.69 -6.54 -5.73
CA LEU A 98 5.73 -6.79 -7.16
C LEU A 98 6.66 -5.79 -7.85
N TYR A 99 7.46 -6.28 -8.79
CA TYR A 99 8.18 -5.42 -9.74
C TYR A 99 7.35 -5.34 -11.02
N SER A 100 6.86 -4.15 -11.34
CA SER A 100 5.93 -3.87 -12.44
C SER A 100 6.63 -3.35 -13.70
N GLY A 101 7.96 -3.25 -13.68
CA GLY A 101 8.72 -2.79 -14.83
C GLY A 101 8.46 -1.31 -15.08
N VAL A 102 8.18 -0.92 -16.32
CA VAL A 102 7.90 0.46 -16.73
C VAL A 102 6.43 0.87 -16.58
N TYR A 103 5.54 -0.07 -16.27
CA TYR A 103 4.13 0.21 -16.06
C TYR A 103 3.87 0.55 -14.59
N GLU A 104 3.13 1.62 -14.34
CA GLU A 104 2.74 2.03 -12.99
C GLU A 104 1.61 1.12 -12.48
N PRO A 105 1.80 0.42 -11.33
CA PRO A 105 0.76 -0.42 -10.75
C PRO A 105 -0.54 0.36 -10.55
N THR A 106 -1.64 -0.16 -11.08
CA THR A 106 -2.90 0.59 -11.15
C THR A 106 -4.08 -0.28 -10.73
N PRO A 107 -4.77 0.04 -9.62
CA PRO A 107 -6.05 -0.56 -9.32
C PRO A 107 -7.10 -0.20 -10.36
N THR A 108 -7.80 -1.18 -10.92
CA THR A 108 -8.80 -0.98 -11.97
C THR A 108 -10.00 -1.88 -11.72
N TYR A 109 -11.20 -1.31 -11.74
CA TYR A 109 -12.43 -2.08 -11.68
C TYR A 109 -12.70 -2.78 -13.01
N CYS A 110 -12.90 -4.09 -12.98
CA CYS A 110 -13.25 -4.91 -14.13
C CYS A 110 -14.73 -5.33 -14.03
N SER A 111 -15.54 -4.91 -14.99
CA SER A 111 -16.97 -5.25 -15.03
C SER A 111 -17.25 -6.70 -15.43
N GLU A 112 -16.38 -7.34 -16.21
CA GLU A 112 -16.59 -8.72 -16.69
C GLU A 112 -16.63 -9.73 -15.54
N ILE A 113 -15.68 -9.61 -14.62
CA ILE A 113 -15.60 -10.45 -13.42
C ILE A 113 -16.12 -9.75 -12.17
N ASN A 114 -16.56 -8.49 -12.30
CA ASN A 114 -17.12 -7.66 -11.23
C ASN A 114 -16.17 -7.59 -10.01
N LYS A 115 -14.88 -7.33 -10.25
CA LYS A 115 -13.81 -7.24 -9.24
C LYS A 115 -12.93 -6.01 -9.47
N THR A 116 -12.34 -5.48 -8.41
CA THR A 116 -11.18 -4.56 -8.54
C THR A 116 -9.90 -5.37 -8.68
N LEU A 117 -9.16 -5.15 -9.75
CA LEU A 117 -7.90 -5.81 -10.08
C LEU A 117 -6.73 -4.87 -9.84
N LEU A 118 -5.57 -5.41 -9.51
CA LEU A 118 -4.30 -4.69 -9.56
C LEU A 118 -3.62 -4.98 -10.90
N LEU A 119 -3.55 -3.99 -11.77
CA LEU A 119 -2.80 -4.08 -13.02
C LEU A 119 -1.32 -3.83 -12.76
N ILE A 120 -0.47 -4.72 -13.26
CA ILE A 120 0.99 -4.59 -13.21
C ILE A 120 1.60 -4.83 -14.59
N GLY A 121 2.77 -4.27 -14.84
CA GLY A 121 3.55 -4.59 -16.03
C GLY A 121 4.34 -5.89 -15.89
N ASN A 122 4.93 -6.32 -16.99
CA ASN A 122 5.78 -7.48 -17.11
C ASN A 122 7.25 -7.05 -17.35
N PRO A 123 8.11 -7.07 -16.32
CA PRO A 123 9.51 -6.66 -16.48
C PRO A 123 10.33 -7.53 -17.44
N GLU A 124 9.98 -8.82 -17.59
CA GLU A 124 10.67 -9.69 -18.54
C GLU A 124 10.38 -9.25 -19.96
N PHE A 125 9.12 -8.89 -20.23
CA PHE A 125 8.71 -8.28 -21.48
C PHE A 125 9.47 -6.97 -21.73
N ASP A 126 9.51 -6.04 -20.77
CA ASP A 126 10.25 -4.77 -20.92
C ASP A 126 11.72 -4.99 -21.33
N SER A 127 12.35 -6.02 -20.77
CA SER A 127 13.77 -6.31 -21.03
C SER A 127 14.01 -6.75 -22.47
N LEU A 128 13.10 -7.53 -23.06
CA LEU A 128 13.16 -8.00 -24.45
C LEU A 128 12.96 -6.87 -25.46
N TYR A 129 12.18 -5.85 -25.10
CA TYR A 129 11.84 -4.74 -25.98
C TYR A 129 12.59 -3.43 -25.66
N SER A 130 13.52 -3.48 -24.70
CA SER A 130 14.34 -2.34 -24.29
C SER A 130 15.22 -1.75 -25.39
N SER A 131 15.40 -2.46 -26.52
CA SER A 131 16.14 -2.01 -27.69
C SER A 131 15.29 -1.23 -28.72
N PHE A 132 13.97 -1.17 -28.58
CA PHE A 132 13.12 -0.43 -29.51
C PHE A 132 13.12 1.06 -29.12
N GLU A 133 13.64 1.90 -30.01
CA GLU A 133 14.13 3.23 -29.68
C GLU A 133 13.11 4.27 -29.20
N HIS A 134 11.78 4.01 -29.22
CA HIS A 134 10.83 5.12 -29.15
C HIS A 134 9.71 5.07 -28.11
N GLU A 135 9.31 3.92 -27.55
CA GLU A 135 8.31 3.88 -26.47
C GLU A 135 8.58 2.72 -25.51
N TYR A 136 8.71 3.01 -24.22
CA TYR A 136 8.76 1.98 -23.19
C TYR A 136 7.34 1.53 -22.91
N PHE A 137 7.02 0.31 -23.34
CA PHE A 137 5.73 -0.31 -23.09
C PHE A 137 5.94 -1.61 -22.32
N SER A 138 5.01 -1.90 -21.42
CA SER A 138 4.96 -3.17 -20.72
C SER A 138 3.72 -3.92 -21.17
N ALA A 139 3.84 -5.22 -21.38
CA ALA A 139 2.66 -6.07 -21.36
C ALA A 139 2.06 -6.00 -19.95
N VAL A 140 0.74 -5.83 -19.86
CA VAL A 140 0.03 -5.70 -18.59
C VAL A 140 -0.55 -7.04 -18.18
N SER A 141 -0.41 -7.39 -16.91
CA SER A 141 -1.10 -8.49 -16.25
C SER A 141 -2.09 -7.97 -15.23
N CYS A 142 -3.23 -8.65 -15.16
CA CYS A 142 -4.34 -8.43 -14.27
C CYS A 142 -4.22 -9.36 -13.06
N LEU A 143 -4.06 -8.78 -11.86
CA LEU A 143 -4.01 -9.53 -10.61
C LEU A 143 -5.29 -9.34 -9.81
N GLN A 144 -5.95 -10.45 -9.47
CA GLN A 144 -7.05 -10.51 -8.51
C GLN A 144 -6.50 -10.80 -7.12
N PHE A 145 -7.03 -10.15 -6.08
CA PHE A 145 -6.75 -10.48 -4.69
C PHE A 145 -7.83 -11.42 -4.14
N GLU A 146 -7.44 -12.60 -3.69
CA GLU A 146 -8.33 -13.59 -3.09
C GLU A 146 -7.55 -14.39 -2.03
N ASP A 147 -8.21 -14.78 -0.93
CA ASP A 147 -7.60 -15.61 0.12
C ASP A 147 -6.23 -15.12 0.62
N GLY A 148 -6.04 -13.80 0.70
CA GLY A 148 -4.80 -13.20 1.19
C GLY A 148 -3.65 -13.23 0.18
N ARG A 149 -3.91 -13.46 -1.12
CA ARG A 149 -2.89 -13.60 -2.16
C ARG A 149 -3.34 -12.95 -3.47
N LEU A 150 -2.37 -12.61 -4.31
CA LEU A 150 -2.61 -12.13 -5.67
C LEU A 150 -2.50 -13.29 -6.67
N PHE A 151 -3.44 -13.37 -7.61
CA PHE A 151 -3.48 -14.37 -8.66
C PHE A 151 -3.68 -13.71 -10.02
N ASN A 152 -3.00 -14.23 -11.04
CA ASN A 152 -3.19 -13.78 -12.41
C ASN A 152 -4.54 -14.26 -12.95
N VAL A 153 -5.27 -13.36 -13.60
CA VAL A 153 -6.59 -13.62 -14.21
C VAL A 153 -6.65 -13.12 -15.66
N ASP A 154 -5.51 -13.05 -16.35
CA ASP A 154 -5.41 -12.54 -17.72
C ASP A 154 -6.30 -13.33 -18.70
N ASP A 155 -6.56 -14.62 -18.41
CA ASP A 155 -7.40 -15.50 -19.21
C ASP A 155 -8.92 -15.28 -19.02
N GLN A 156 -9.31 -14.51 -18.01
CA GLN A 156 -10.69 -14.23 -17.64
C GLN A 156 -11.12 -12.80 -17.96
N VAL A 157 -10.18 -11.95 -18.38
CA VAL A 157 -10.40 -10.52 -18.57
C VAL A 157 -10.04 -10.15 -20.00
N TYR A 158 -11.06 -9.84 -20.81
CA TYR A 158 -10.92 -9.46 -22.21
C TYR A 158 -11.14 -7.95 -22.38
N ASP A 159 -12.19 -7.39 -21.78
CA ASP A 159 -12.60 -6.00 -21.97
C ASP A 159 -11.51 -4.97 -21.62
N LEU A 160 -10.65 -5.25 -20.62
CA LEU A 160 -9.58 -4.33 -20.22
C LEU A 160 -8.49 -4.15 -21.30
N PHE A 161 -8.41 -5.06 -22.27
CA PHE A 161 -7.42 -5.01 -23.35
C PHE A 161 -8.01 -4.54 -24.69
N PHE A 162 -9.35 -4.42 -24.80
CA PHE A 162 -10.05 -4.05 -26.04
C PHE A 162 -10.69 -2.67 -26.01
N SER A 163 -10.49 -1.86 -24.97
CA SER A 163 -10.99 -0.47 -24.92
C SER A 163 -10.19 0.45 -25.86
N GLY A 164 -10.35 0.24 -27.16
CA GLY A 164 -10.07 1.22 -28.19
C GLY A 164 -11.29 2.11 -28.36
N GLU A 165 -11.36 3.19 -27.58
CA GLU A 165 -11.94 4.45 -28.04
C GLU A 165 -10.82 5.45 -28.34
#